data_AF-A0AAE9DV19-F1
#
_entry.id   AF-A0AAE9DV19-F1
#
_cell.length_a   1.000
_cell.length_b   1.000
_cell.length_c   1.000
_cell.angle_alpha   90.00
_cell.angle_beta   90.00
_cell.angle_gamma   90.00
#
_symmetry.space_group_name_H-M   'P 1'
#
loop_
_entity.id
_entity.type
_entity.pdbx_description
1 polymer ?
#
loop_
_entity_poly.entity_id
_entity_poly.type
_entity_poly.pdbx_seq_one_letter_code
_entity_poly.pdbx_strand_id
1 'polypeptide(L)'
;MHSVRKYPKPKFEGWKLAKYSSALQIFQTLGSLVVFILTSSVGSQFPPTYAVLLTSIFTIIGAAVFVICDAFNFNKTEPDEWIFWESVFTSSFSFLFTVNTMTMLYSSIRWNNTAWWLATVVCSMVTMSFFLSLIHVMRKQTKGHIALTQEENIVRFNTRMNRRV
;
A
#
# COMPACT_ATOMS: atom_id res chain seq x y z
N MET A 1 -24.66 -9.46 28.86
CA MET A 1 -23.51 -10.37 28.73
C MET A 1 -22.66 -9.90 27.56
N HIS A 2 -21.54 -9.22 27.82
CA HIS A 2 -20.59 -8.85 26.78
C HIS A 2 -19.88 -10.12 26.29
N SER A 3 -20.14 -10.49 25.03
CA SER A 3 -19.32 -11.48 24.32
C SER A 3 -17.89 -10.93 24.25
N VAL A 4 -16.98 -11.52 25.03
CA VAL A 4 -15.54 -11.27 24.85
C VAL A 4 -15.19 -11.84 23.48
N ARG A 5 -15.08 -10.98 22.46
CA ARG A 5 -14.50 -11.36 21.15
C ARG A 5 -13.12 -11.93 21.44
N LYS A 6 -12.99 -13.26 21.39
CA LYS A 6 -11.68 -13.92 21.41
C LYS A 6 -11.01 -13.61 20.08
N TYR A 7 -10.21 -12.57 20.07
CA TYR A 7 -9.33 -12.28 18.95
C TYR A 7 -8.40 -13.48 18.73
N PRO A 8 -8.32 -14.01 17.50
CA PRO A 8 -7.46 -15.15 17.22
C PRO A 8 -5.99 -14.75 17.47
N LYS A 9 -5.24 -15.59 18.20
CA LYS A 9 -3.80 -15.36 18.42
C LYS A 9 -3.08 -15.23 17.07
N PRO A 10 -2.10 -14.31 16.93
CA PRO A 10 -1.32 -14.18 15.71
C PRO A 10 -0.62 -15.51 15.41
N LYS A 11 -0.74 -15.97 14.17
CA LYS A 11 -0.09 -17.18 13.66
C LYS A 11 0.66 -16.80 12.40
N PHE A 12 1.91 -17.21 12.33
CA PHE A 12 2.71 -17.01 11.13
C PHE A 12 2.17 -17.92 10.00
N GLU A 13 1.68 -17.31 8.93
CA GLU A 13 1.16 -18.00 7.76
C GLU A 13 1.99 -17.57 6.54
N GLY A 14 3.12 -18.25 6.29
CA GLY A 14 4.05 -17.88 5.22
C GLY A 14 3.43 -17.83 3.81
N TRP A 15 2.38 -18.62 3.54
CA TRP A 15 1.63 -18.55 2.27
C TRP A 15 0.97 -17.19 2.03
N LYS A 16 0.72 -16.40 3.08
CA LYS A 16 0.20 -15.05 2.92
C LYS A 16 1.18 -14.10 2.23
N LEU A 17 2.48 -14.36 2.32
CA LEU A 17 3.50 -13.59 1.61
C LEU A 17 3.39 -13.75 0.08
N ALA A 18 2.80 -14.85 -0.39
CA ALA A 18 2.54 -15.09 -1.80
C ALA A 18 1.23 -14.42 -2.30
N LYS A 19 0.50 -13.70 -1.43
CA LYS A 19 -0.68 -12.95 -1.87
C LYS A 19 -0.28 -11.72 -2.67
N TYR A 20 -1.15 -11.34 -3.60
CA TYR A 20 -0.95 -10.18 -4.47
C TYR A 20 -0.63 -8.87 -3.71
N SER A 21 -1.31 -8.57 -2.58
CA SER A 21 -0.96 -7.40 -1.73
C SER A 21 0.47 -7.48 -1.24
N SER A 22 0.84 -8.60 -0.61
CA SER A 22 2.14 -8.75 0.06
C SER A 22 3.28 -8.81 -0.96
N ALA A 23 3.07 -9.40 -2.13
CA ALA A 23 4.02 -9.38 -3.24
C ALA A 23 4.29 -7.95 -3.75
N LEU A 24 3.24 -7.13 -3.90
CA LEU A 24 3.38 -5.72 -4.29
C LEU A 24 4.12 -4.92 -3.22
N GLN A 25 3.85 -5.16 -1.94
CA GLN A 25 4.53 -4.49 -0.82
C GLN A 25 6.02 -4.89 -0.76
N ILE A 26 6.35 -6.17 -0.97
CA ILE A 26 7.76 -6.62 -1.07
C ILE A 26 8.46 -5.92 -2.23
N PHE A 27 7.81 -5.81 -3.40
CA PHE A 27 8.34 -5.08 -4.53
C PHE A 27 8.54 -3.59 -4.21
N GLN A 28 7.60 -2.94 -3.51
CA GLN A 28 7.71 -1.55 -3.06
C GLN A 28 8.89 -1.36 -2.11
N THR A 29 9.09 -2.28 -1.15
CA THR A 29 10.23 -2.24 -0.22
C THR A 29 11.56 -2.34 -0.98
N LEU A 30 11.72 -3.36 -1.82
CA LEU A 30 12.97 -3.58 -2.56
C LEU A 30 13.23 -2.48 -3.58
N GLY A 31 12.20 -2.07 -4.33
CA GLY A 31 12.29 -0.99 -5.29
C GLY A 31 12.64 0.34 -4.61
N SER A 32 12.03 0.66 -3.47
CA SER A 32 12.36 1.87 -2.71
C SER A 32 13.78 1.84 -2.13
N LEU A 33 14.28 0.66 -1.75
CA LEU A 33 15.67 0.48 -1.33
C LEU A 33 16.65 0.77 -2.48
N VAL A 34 16.35 0.28 -3.69
CA VAL A 34 17.17 0.56 -4.88
C VAL A 34 17.12 2.06 -5.22
N VAL A 35 15.94 2.68 -5.22
CA VAL A 35 15.80 4.15 -5.41
C VAL A 35 16.62 4.90 -4.37
N PHE A 36 16.58 4.46 -3.11
CA PHE A 36 17.34 5.08 -2.01
C PHE A 36 18.86 5.03 -2.27
N ILE A 37 19.40 3.86 -2.61
CA ILE A 37 20.83 3.68 -2.89
C ILE A 37 21.28 4.48 -4.11
N LEU A 38 20.50 4.45 -5.19
CA LEU A 38 20.84 5.20 -6.41
C LEU A 38 20.78 6.71 -6.16
N THR A 39 19.75 7.19 -5.48
CA THR A 39 19.58 8.62 -5.17
C THR A 39 20.65 9.11 -4.19
N SER A 40 21.02 8.28 -3.19
CA SER A 40 22.08 8.65 -2.24
C SER A 40 23.45 8.71 -2.89
N SER A 41 23.72 7.88 -3.90
CA SER A 41 24.96 7.92 -4.67
C SER A 41 25.16 9.23 -5.44
N VAL A 42 24.06 9.91 -5.81
CA VAL A 42 24.08 11.19 -6.52
C VAL A 42 24.30 12.37 -5.56
N GLY A 43 23.97 12.21 -4.29
CA GLY A 43 24.17 13.23 -3.26
C GLY A 43 23.33 14.49 -3.49
N SER A 44 23.85 15.64 -3.05
CA SER A 44 23.15 16.93 -3.10
C SER A 44 23.16 17.62 -4.47
N GLN A 45 23.56 16.92 -5.54
CA GLN A 45 23.61 17.49 -6.89
C GLN A 45 22.23 17.98 -7.38
N PHE A 46 21.14 17.40 -6.88
CA PHE A 46 19.79 17.75 -7.26
C PHE A 46 18.96 18.18 -6.03
N PRO A 47 18.24 19.31 -6.09
CA PRO A 47 17.30 19.71 -5.04
C PRO A 47 16.31 18.62 -4.59
N PRO A 48 15.71 17.79 -5.48
CA PRO A 48 14.78 16.74 -5.07
C PRO A 48 15.39 15.56 -4.32
N THR A 49 16.73 15.42 -4.25
CA THR A 49 17.40 14.25 -3.64
C THR A 49 16.83 13.97 -2.23
N TYR A 50 16.73 14.98 -1.37
CA TYR A 50 16.29 14.78 0.01
C TYR A 50 14.82 14.34 0.13
N ALA A 51 13.94 14.87 -0.74
CA ALA A 51 12.53 14.49 -0.76
C ALA A 51 12.35 13.03 -1.19
N VAL A 52 13.10 12.60 -2.20
CA VAL A 52 13.11 11.21 -2.69
C VAL A 52 13.66 10.28 -1.62
N LEU A 53 14.78 10.63 -0.97
CA LEU A 53 15.38 9.82 0.09
C LEU A 53 14.43 9.62 1.29
N LEU A 54 13.79 10.69 1.75
CA LEU A 54 12.80 10.62 2.84
C LEU A 54 11.63 9.73 2.45
N THR A 55 11.06 9.95 1.26
CA THR A 55 9.92 9.16 0.76
C THR A 55 10.29 7.67 0.69
N SER A 56 11.48 7.35 0.18
CA SER A 56 11.97 5.98 0.10
C SER A 56 12.16 5.33 1.47
N ILE A 57 12.76 6.03 2.45
CA ILE A 57 12.93 5.48 3.81
C ILE A 57 11.58 5.19 4.46
N PHE A 58 10.66 6.14 4.44
CA PHE A 58 9.35 5.94 5.06
C PHE A 58 8.56 4.82 4.37
N THR A 59 8.75 4.66 3.06
CA THR A 59 8.16 3.55 2.31
C THR A 59 8.74 2.21 2.70
N ILE A 60 10.07 2.10 2.83
CA ILE A 60 10.74 0.86 3.26
C ILE A 60 10.21 0.44 4.63
N ILE A 61 10.14 1.38 5.58
CA ILE A 61 9.64 1.11 6.93
C ILE A 61 8.16 0.70 6.87
N GLY A 62 7.32 1.51 6.23
CA GLY A 62 5.87 1.26 6.17
C GLY A 62 5.54 -0.06 5.47
N ALA A 63 6.08 -0.30 4.28
CA ALA A 63 5.84 -1.54 3.54
C ALA A 63 6.36 -2.77 4.30
N ALA A 64 7.50 -2.68 4.99
CA ALA A 64 7.97 -3.77 5.85
C ALA A 64 7.00 -4.07 7.01
N VAL A 65 6.43 -3.03 7.66
CA VAL A 65 5.42 -3.21 8.70
C VAL A 65 4.18 -3.91 8.14
N PHE A 66 3.66 -3.49 6.98
CA PHE A 66 2.51 -4.15 6.35
C PHE A 66 2.79 -5.62 6.00
N VAL A 67 3.98 -5.94 5.48
CA VAL A 67 4.38 -7.32 5.17
C VAL A 67 4.46 -8.19 6.43
N ILE A 68 5.02 -7.66 7.53
CA ILE A 68 5.10 -8.37 8.80
C ILE A 68 3.70 -8.60 9.37
N CYS A 69 2.85 -7.57 9.39
CA CYS A 69 1.48 -7.67 9.87
C CYS A 69 0.65 -8.68 9.06
N ASP A 70 0.81 -8.69 7.73
CA ASP A 70 0.21 -9.69 6.83
C ASP A 70 0.66 -11.11 7.22
N ALA A 71 1.96 -11.31 7.41
CA ALA A 71 2.57 -12.60 7.72
C ALA A 71 2.13 -13.15 9.08
N PHE A 72 2.01 -12.29 10.11
CA PHE A 72 1.53 -12.65 11.45
C PHE A 72 0.00 -12.64 11.58
N ASN A 73 -0.71 -12.33 10.50
CA ASN A 73 -2.17 -12.37 10.44
C ASN A 73 -2.86 -11.36 11.39
N PHE A 74 -2.22 -10.23 11.67
CA PHE A 74 -2.80 -9.13 12.47
C PHE A 74 -4.02 -8.49 11.81
N ASN A 75 -4.18 -8.63 10.50
CA ASN A 75 -5.29 -8.03 9.77
C ASN A 75 -6.64 -8.74 10.03
N LYS A 76 -6.64 -9.97 10.58
CA LYS A 76 -7.88 -10.67 10.92
C LYS A 76 -8.46 -10.20 12.26
N THR A 77 -7.70 -9.44 13.03
CA THR A 77 -8.10 -8.93 14.35
C THR A 77 -9.10 -7.78 14.18
N GLU A 78 -8.79 -6.81 13.30
CA GLU A 78 -9.62 -5.64 12.98
C GLU A 78 -9.57 -5.36 11.46
N PRO A 79 -10.38 -6.06 10.66
CA PRO A 79 -10.28 -6.03 9.20
C PRO A 79 -10.66 -4.68 8.57
N ASP A 80 -11.62 -3.96 9.15
CA ASP A 80 -12.06 -2.67 8.61
C ASP A 80 -11.01 -1.56 8.83
N GLU A 81 -10.47 -1.47 10.04
CA GLU A 81 -9.39 -0.54 10.37
C GLU A 81 -8.12 -0.84 9.58
N TRP A 82 -7.82 -2.12 9.38
CA TRP A 82 -6.69 -2.54 8.57
C TRP A 82 -6.77 -2.03 7.13
N ILE A 83 -7.92 -2.18 6.47
CA ILE A 83 -8.05 -1.72 5.07
C ILE A 83 -8.02 -0.19 5.00
N PHE A 84 -8.54 0.51 6.01
CA PHE A 84 -8.40 1.96 6.11
C PHE A 84 -6.92 2.37 6.15
N TRP A 85 -6.11 1.81 7.06
CA TRP A 85 -4.69 2.12 7.14
C TRP A 85 -3.90 1.72 5.88
N GLU A 86 -4.21 0.56 5.28
CA GLU A 86 -3.62 0.13 4.00
C GLU A 86 -3.95 1.15 2.89
N SER A 87 -5.18 1.69 2.85
CA SER A 87 -5.63 2.69 1.88
C SER A 87 -4.96 4.06 2.06
N VAL A 88 -4.83 4.53 3.30
CA VAL A 88 -4.17 5.82 3.61
C VAL A 88 -2.69 5.74 3.25
N PHE A 89 -2.03 4.63 3.59
CA PHE A 89 -0.63 4.40 3.24
C PHE A 89 -0.44 4.36 1.72
N THR A 90 -1.17 3.49 1.02
CA THR A 90 -1.00 3.31 -0.44
C THR A 90 -1.34 4.57 -1.24
N SER A 91 -2.37 5.32 -0.85
CA SER A 91 -2.73 6.58 -1.50
C SER A 91 -1.69 7.69 -1.26
N SER A 92 -1.25 7.88 -0.03
CA SER A 92 -0.26 8.92 0.32
C SER A 92 1.06 8.69 -0.41
N PHE A 93 1.57 7.45 -0.37
CA PHE A 93 2.83 7.12 -1.02
C PHE A 93 2.70 7.07 -2.55
N SER A 94 1.56 6.68 -3.10
CA SER A 94 1.29 6.82 -4.55
C SER A 94 1.43 8.28 -5.01
N PHE A 95 0.86 9.22 -4.26
CA PHE A 95 0.97 10.65 -4.56
C PHE A 95 2.42 11.15 -4.44
N LEU A 96 3.10 10.84 -3.32
CA LEU A 96 4.48 11.27 -3.09
C LEU A 96 5.45 10.72 -4.15
N PHE A 97 5.34 9.44 -4.49
CA PHE A 97 6.15 8.84 -5.55
C PHE A 97 5.85 9.40 -6.93
N THR A 98 4.59 9.79 -7.21
CA THR A 98 4.23 10.44 -8.47
C THR A 98 4.92 11.80 -8.59
N VAL A 99 4.84 12.65 -7.56
CA VAL A 99 5.49 13.96 -7.55
C VAL A 99 7.01 13.82 -7.66
N ASN A 100 7.60 12.89 -6.92
CA ASN A 100 9.03 12.59 -6.99
C ASN A 100 9.44 12.13 -8.39
N THR A 101 8.70 11.19 -9.00
CA THR A 101 8.98 10.69 -10.35
C THR A 101 8.94 11.80 -11.38
N MET A 102 7.92 12.67 -11.35
CA MET A 102 7.83 13.80 -12.29
C MET A 102 8.99 14.79 -12.12
N THR A 103 9.37 15.06 -10.87
CA THR A 103 10.48 15.98 -10.56
C THR A 103 11.83 15.39 -10.98
N MET A 104 12.03 14.08 -10.76
CA MET A 104 13.22 13.33 -11.18
C MET A 104 13.29 13.21 -12.71
N LEU A 105 12.17 13.03 -13.38
CA LEU A 105 12.09 12.98 -14.84
C LEU A 105 12.50 14.32 -15.46
N TYR A 106 11.96 15.43 -14.96
CA TYR A 106 12.34 16.77 -15.41
C TYR A 106 13.85 17.03 -15.24
N SER A 107 14.41 16.64 -14.09
CA SER A 107 15.84 16.83 -13.81
C SER A 107 16.74 15.88 -14.61
N SER A 108 16.32 14.65 -14.89
CA SER A 108 17.11 13.68 -15.67
C SER A 108 17.28 14.09 -17.12
N ILE A 109 16.23 14.64 -17.74
CA ILE A 109 16.28 15.18 -19.12
C ILE A 109 17.28 16.33 -19.23
N ARG A 110 17.43 17.13 -18.17
CA ARG A 110 18.25 18.35 -18.19
C ARG A 110 19.74 18.11 -17.91
N TRP A 111 20.10 17.13 -17.07
CA TRP A 111 21.46 17.01 -16.53
C TRP A 111 22.21 15.72 -16.91
N ASN A 112 21.59 14.79 -17.64
CA ASN A 112 22.22 13.60 -18.23
C ASN A 112 23.16 12.80 -17.29
N ASN A 113 22.77 12.63 -16.02
CA ASN A 113 23.49 11.80 -15.05
C ASN A 113 22.89 10.37 -15.05
N THR A 114 23.71 9.36 -15.35
CA THR A 114 23.28 7.95 -15.47
C THR A 114 22.67 7.39 -14.18
N ALA A 115 23.25 7.69 -13.01
CA ALA A 115 22.74 7.21 -11.73
C ALA A 115 21.39 7.85 -11.40
N TRP A 116 21.24 9.15 -11.71
CA TRP A 116 19.97 9.87 -11.55
C TRP A 116 18.88 9.38 -12.52
N TRP A 117 19.26 9.09 -13.76
CA TRP A 117 18.34 8.52 -14.75
C TRP A 117 17.86 7.13 -14.33
N LEU A 118 18.77 6.24 -13.91
CA LEU A 118 18.42 4.93 -13.37
C LEU A 118 17.51 5.05 -12.14
N ALA A 119 17.83 5.97 -11.21
CA ALA A 119 16.98 6.25 -10.05
C ALA A 119 15.57 6.67 -10.46
N THR A 120 15.45 7.49 -11.51
CA THR A 120 14.17 7.93 -12.06
C THR A 120 13.35 6.76 -12.62
N VAL A 121 13.99 5.86 -13.38
CA VAL A 121 13.34 4.67 -13.94
C VAL A 121 12.81 3.78 -12.82
N VAL A 122 13.64 3.46 -11.82
CA VAL A 122 13.20 2.61 -10.70
C VAL A 122 12.10 3.31 -9.89
N CYS A 123 12.20 4.63 -9.67
CA CYS A 123 11.17 5.42 -8.98
C CYS A 123 9.82 5.35 -9.72
N SER A 124 9.83 5.39 -11.06
CA SER A 124 8.62 5.21 -11.86
C SER A 124 8.00 3.81 -11.72
N MET A 125 8.82 2.75 -11.64
CA MET A 125 8.35 1.38 -11.42
C MET A 125 7.71 1.22 -10.05
N VAL A 126 8.31 1.81 -9.00
CA VAL A 126 7.75 1.82 -7.64
C VAL A 126 6.42 2.59 -7.62
N THR A 127 6.35 3.72 -8.32
CA THR A 127 5.11 4.51 -8.48
C THR A 127 3.99 3.67 -9.11
N MET A 128 4.28 2.93 -10.18
CA MET A 128 3.30 2.05 -10.82
C MET A 128 2.85 0.92 -9.90
N SER A 129 3.76 0.35 -9.10
CA SER A 129 3.39 -0.62 -8.07
C SER A 129 2.41 -0.04 -7.05
N PHE A 130 2.61 1.20 -6.60
CA PHE A 130 1.66 1.87 -5.71
C PHE A 130 0.28 2.08 -6.35
N PHE A 131 0.23 2.42 -7.64
CA PHE A 131 -1.05 2.49 -8.35
C PHE A 131 -1.75 1.14 -8.44
N LEU A 132 -1.01 0.05 -8.69
CA LEU A 132 -1.59 -1.30 -8.68
C LEU A 132 -2.12 -1.68 -7.29
N SER A 133 -1.39 -1.35 -6.23
CA SER A 133 -1.86 -1.52 -4.84
C SER A 133 -3.12 -0.71 -4.56
N LEU A 134 -3.18 0.55 -5.02
CA LEU A 134 -4.35 1.41 -4.85
C LEU A 134 -5.57 0.83 -5.55
N ILE A 135 -5.43 0.41 -6.81
CA ILE A 135 -6.51 -0.25 -7.58
C ILE A 135 -6.99 -1.52 -6.85
N HIS A 136 -6.07 -2.31 -6.30
CA HIS A 136 -6.40 -3.52 -5.55
C HIS A 136 -7.20 -3.21 -4.28
N VAL A 137 -6.78 -2.20 -3.50
CA VAL A 137 -7.48 -1.75 -2.30
C VAL A 137 -8.86 -1.20 -2.64
N MET A 138 -8.98 -0.35 -3.67
CA MET A 138 -10.28 0.18 -4.14
C MET A 138 -11.22 -0.95 -4.57
N ARG A 139 -10.72 -1.97 -5.27
CA ARG A 139 -11.51 -3.15 -5.64
C ARG A 139 -12.00 -3.93 -4.42
N LYS A 140 -11.16 -4.11 -3.39
CA LYS A 140 -11.57 -4.75 -2.13
C LYS A 140 -12.67 -3.95 -1.42
N GLN A 141 -12.48 -2.63 -1.31
CA GLN A 141 -13.44 -1.72 -0.69
C GLN A 141 -14.80 -1.74 -1.41
N THR A 142 -14.78 -1.68 -2.75
CA THR A 142 -16.01 -1.73 -3.57
C THR A 142 -16.76 -3.05 -3.37
N LYS A 143 -16.06 -4.19 -3.34
CA LYS A 143 -16.67 -5.50 -3.07
C LYS A 143 -17.26 -5.59 -1.66
N GLY A 144 -16.57 -5.05 -0.66
CA GLY A 144 -17.04 -5.00 0.72
C GLY A 144 -18.33 -4.18 0.85
N HIS A 145 -18.37 -2.99 0.23
CA HIS A 145 -19.56 -2.14 0.24
C HIS A 145 -20.78 -2.81 -0.42
N ILE A 146 -20.57 -3.49 -1.56
CA ILE A 146 -21.64 -4.23 -2.25
C ILE A 146 -22.18 -5.34 -1.34
N ALA A 147 -21.30 -6.09 -0.67
CA ALA A 147 -21.70 -7.18 0.23
C ALA A 147 -22.52 -6.67 1.43
N LEU A 148 -22.09 -5.59 2.07
CA LEU A 148 -22.84 -4.96 3.18
C LEU A 148 -24.22 -4.47 2.74
N THR A 149 -24.29 -3.83 1.56
CA THR A 149 -25.56 -3.34 1.01
C THR A 149 -26.52 -4.51 0.72
N GLN A 150 -25.98 -5.64 0.27
CA GLN A 150 -26.77 -6.85 0.01
C GLN A 150 -27.30 -7.47 1.31
N GLU A 151 -26.48 -7.57 2.36
CA GLU A 151 -26.93 -8.05 3.68
C GLU A 151 -28.02 -7.16 4.29
N GLU A 152 -27.85 -5.83 4.27
CA GLU A 152 -28.88 -4.92 4.76
C GLU A 152 -30.21 -5.08 4.03
N ASN A 153 -30.17 -5.25 2.71
CA ASN A 153 -31.36 -5.44 1.90
C ASN A 153 -32.06 -6.78 2.22
N ILE A 154 -31.31 -7.86 2.45
CA ILE A 154 -31.85 -9.15 2.87
C ILE A 154 -32.50 -9.05 4.25
N VAL A 155 -31.84 -8.41 5.22
CA VAL A 155 -32.38 -8.22 6.58
C VAL A 155 -33.66 -7.40 6.54
N ARG A 156 -33.69 -6.29 5.79
CA ARG A 156 -34.90 -5.45 5.59
C ARG A 156 -36.03 -6.22 4.91
N PHE A 157 -35.71 -7.06 3.93
CA PHE A 157 -36.71 -7.89 3.24
C PHE A 157 -37.32 -8.92 4.20
N ASN A 158 -36.50 -9.63 4.97
CA ASN A 158 -36.97 -10.58 5.98
C ASN A 158 -37.81 -9.92 7.08
N THR A 159 -37.41 -8.74 7.57
CA THR A 159 -38.23 -8.01 8.58
C THR A 159 -39.58 -7.56 8.02
N ARG A 160 -39.65 -7.20 6.73
CA ARG A 160 -40.94 -6.86 6.08
C ARG A 160 -41.82 -8.08 5.87
N MET A 161 -41.26 -9.24 5.54
CA MET A 161 -42.02 -10.48 5.43
C MET A 161 -42.57 -10.93 6.78
N ASN A 162 -41.75 -10.86 7.84
CA ASN A 162 -42.15 -11.30 9.18
C ASN A 162 -43.20 -10.39 9.86
N ARG A 163 -43.45 -9.18 9.31
CA ARG A 163 -44.56 -8.30 9.75
C ARG A 163 -45.89 -8.57 9.04
N ARG A 164 -45.90 -9.39 7.99
CA ARG A 164 -47.11 -9.70 7.20
C ARG A 164 -47.74 -11.06 7.56
N VAL A 165 -47.11 -11.81 8.45
CA VAL A 165 -47.61 -13.06 9.06
C VAL A 165 -48.10 -12.72 10.45
#